data_AF-A0AB35IHF2-F1
#
_entry.id   AF-A0AB35IHF2-F1
#
_cell.length_a   1.000
_cell.length_b   1.000
_cell.length_c   1.000
_cell.angle_alpha   90.00
_cell.angle_beta   90.00
_cell.angle_gamma   90.00
#
_symmetry.space_group_name_H-M   'P 1'
#
loop_
_entity.id
_entity.type
_entity.pdbx_description
1 polymer ?
#
loop_
_entity_poly.entity_id
_entity_poly.type
_entity_poly.pdbx_seq_one_letter_code
_entity_poly.pdbx_strand_id
1 'polypeptide(L)'
;MDSIKFLNKTVMKFDEVCLSNIKEALNNKYITFTFIKGDVTKEVFIEKLNDYLVQIMLKNNGSFDDLIKSYTNDMKSLVKSKLTGDSRASKYYDLANAKIDYKSLNTDEIVDFSRIILCMYNAIIKNKHKDINNFDLSLNNIKLSTILDSMDKEKTAQVDLGVVDFGSKLKFDTRDKYSSDAFTYVMVIIMYYHLMNNEVKGEY
;
A
#
# COMPACT_ATOMS: atom_id res chain seq x y z
N MET A 1 -7.92 15.20 -2.60
CA MET A 1 -6.46 15.37 -2.80
C MET A 1 -6.13 15.08 -4.25
N ASP A 2 -5.19 15.82 -4.83
CA ASP A 2 -4.73 15.60 -6.20
C ASP A 2 -3.56 14.59 -6.24
N SER A 3 -3.54 13.73 -7.26
CA SER A 3 -2.58 12.64 -7.38
C SER A 3 -1.15 13.14 -7.65
N ILE A 4 -0.97 14.17 -8.49
CA ILE A 4 0.36 14.74 -8.73
C ILE A 4 0.91 15.43 -7.47
N LYS A 5 0.05 16.09 -6.68
CA LYS A 5 0.43 16.67 -5.38
C LYS A 5 0.91 15.60 -4.40
N PHE A 6 0.24 14.44 -4.36
CA PHE A 6 0.65 13.32 -3.54
C PHE A 6 2.00 12.74 -3.99
N LEU A 7 2.20 12.52 -5.29
CA LEU A 7 3.46 12.00 -5.84
C LEU A 7 4.63 12.97 -5.59
N ASN A 8 4.41 14.28 -5.71
CA ASN A 8 5.42 15.28 -5.41
C ASN A 8 5.83 15.30 -3.93
N LYS A 9 4.90 15.05 -3.01
CA LYS A 9 5.22 14.94 -1.58
C LYS A 9 5.91 13.63 -1.20
N THR A 10 5.75 12.59 -2.02
CA THR A 10 6.22 11.23 -1.72
C THR A 10 7.42 10.82 -2.57
N VAL A 11 7.18 10.55 -3.86
CA VAL A 11 8.13 9.99 -4.82
C VAL A 11 9.22 10.99 -5.22
N MET A 12 8.89 12.28 -5.36
CA MET A 12 9.88 13.29 -5.76
C MET A 12 11.05 13.45 -4.77
N LYS A 13 10.83 13.04 -3.52
CA LYS A 13 11.83 13.08 -2.45
C LYS A 13 12.76 11.86 -2.42
N PHE A 14 12.59 10.89 -3.32
CA PHE A 14 13.43 9.71 -3.34
C PHE A 14 14.86 10.05 -3.74
N ASP A 15 15.83 9.45 -3.06
CA ASP A 15 17.20 9.40 -3.53
C ASP A 15 17.31 8.53 -4.80
N GLU A 16 18.49 8.52 -5.43
CA GLU A 16 18.69 7.78 -6.69
C GLU A 16 18.52 6.27 -6.52
N VAL A 17 18.95 5.73 -5.38
CA VAL A 17 18.86 4.29 -5.07
C VAL A 17 17.39 3.87 -4.91
N CYS A 18 16.64 4.61 -4.10
CA CYS A 18 15.21 4.41 -3.88
C CYS A 18 14.43 4.56 -5.19
N LEU A 19 14.75 5.57 -6.00
CA LEU A 19 14.15 5.77 -7.32
C LEU A 19 14.42 4.59 -8.25
N SER A 20 15.64 4.05 -8.28
CA SER A 20 15.99 2.86 -9.07
C SER A 20 15.17 1.65 -8.62
N ASN A 21 15.11 1.41 -7.32
CA ASN A 21 14.42 0.26 -6.74
C ASN A 21 12.90 0.29 -6.98
N ILE A 22 12.26 1.46 -6.86
CA ILE A 22 10.82 1.57 -7.14
C ILE A 22 10.52 1.43 -8.64
N LYS A 23 11.39 1.95 -9.52
CA LYS A 23 11.25 1.76 -10.97
C LYS A 23 11.26 0.28 -11.29
N GLU A 24 12.23 -0.47 -10.77
CA GLU A 24 12.31 -1.91 -10.95
C GLU A 24 11.06 -2.63 -10.43
N ALA A 25 10.59 -2.27 -9.22
CA ALA A 25 9.41 -2.89 -8.61
C ALA A 25 8.10 -2.66 -9.39
N LEU A 26 7.98 -1.53 -10.12
CA LEU A 26 6.77 -1.18 -10.87
C LEU A 26 6.85 -1.52 -12.37
N ASN A 27 8.07 -1.58 -12.93
CA ASN A 27 8.28 -1.78 -14.36
C ASN A 27 7.71 -3.12 -14.83
N ASN A 28 7.13 -3.13 -16.02
CA ASN A 28 6.51 -4.28 -16.70
C ASN A 28 5.31 -4.93 -15.99
N LYS A 29 5.07 -4.65 -14.70
CA LYS A 29 3.90 -5.13 -13.95
C LYS A 29 2.77 -4.11 -13.92
N TYR A 30 3.09 -2.84 -13.66
CA TYR A 30 2.08 -1.76 -13.53
C TYR A 30 2.35 -0.62 -14.51
N ILE A 31 3.61 -0.24 -14.69
CA ILE A 31 4.04 0.85 -15.58
C ILE A 31 5.04 0.30 -16.58
N THR A 32 5.07 0.86 -17.79
CA THR A 32 6.00 0.43 -18.84
C THR A 32 6.74 1.64 -19.40
N PHE A 33 8.08 1.55 -19.46
CA PHE A 33 8.96 2.63 -19.96
C PHE A 33 9.46 2.39 -21.39
N THR A 34 8.89 1.43 -22.13
CA THR A 34 9.39 0.90 -23.42
C THR A 34 9.64 1.92 -24.52
N PHE A 35 9.07 3.13 -24.45
CA PHE A 35 9.21 4.18 -25.46
C PHE A 35 10.20 5.29 -25.09
N ILE A 36 10.75 5.26 -23.86
CA ILE A 36 11.69 6.29 -23.39
C ILE A 36 13.10 5.87 -23.82
N LYS A 37 13.71 6.67 -24.70
CA LYS A 37 15.11 6.51 -25.09
C LYS A 37 15.98 7.30 -24.10
N GLY A 38 16.73 6.61 -23.25
CA GLY A 38 17.64 7.20 -22.26
C GLY A 38 17.21 6.93 -20.81
N ASP A 39 17.89 7.57 -19.87
CA ASP A 39 17.60 7.43 -18.43
C ASP A 39 16.24 8.05 -18.08
N VAL A 40 15.40 7.28 -17.40
CA VAL A 40 14.12 7.78 -16.89
C VAL A 40 14.41 8.73 -15.73
N THR A 41 14.21 10.04 -15.89
CA THR A 41 14.41 11.00 -14.79
C THR A 41 13.31 10.86 -13.72
N LYS A 42 13.44 11.56 -12.57
CA LYS A 42 12.39 11.56 -11.54
C LYS A 42 11.08 12.13 -12.08
N GLU A 43 11.17 13.21 -12.86
CA GLU A 43 10.05 13.90 -13.46
C GLU A 43 9.31 12.98 -14.43
N VAL A 44 10.04 12.31 -15.32
CA VAL A 44 9.46 11.34 -16.26
C VAL A 44 8.81 10.17 -15.53
N PHE A 45 9.43 9.70 -14.44
CA PHE A 45 8.87 8.64 -13.62
C PHE A 45 7.56 9.06 -12.95
N ILE A 46 7.51 10.27 -12.37
CA ILE A 46 6.31 10.83 -11.74
C ILE A 46 5.20 11.03 -12.76
N GLU A 47 5.51 11.55 -13.94
CA GLU A 47 4.54 11.71 -15.03
C GLU A 47 3.93 10.36 -15.40
N LYS A 48 4.74 9.32 -15.59
CA LYS A 48 4.25 7.97 -15.93
C LYS A 48 3.43 7.32 -14.81
N LEU A 49 3.82 7.55 -13.56
CA LEU A 49 3.05 7.09 -12.42
C LEU A 49 1.72 7.84 -12.30
N ASN A 50 1.69 9.14 -12.59
CA ASN A 50 0.48 9.93 -12.64
C ASN A 50 -0.45 9.47 -13.79
N ASP A 51 0.08 9.24 -14.99
CA ASP A 51 -0.67 8.69 -16.13
C ASP A 51 -1.35 7.36 -15.74
N TYR A 52 -0.61 6.48 -15.07
CA TYR A 52 -1.14 5.23 -14.55
C TYR A 52 -2.30 5.45 -13.56
N LEU A 53 -2.13 6.34 -12.58
CA LEU A 53 -3.19 6.67 -11.60
C LEU A 53 -4.42 7.26 -12.27
N VAL A 54 -4.24 8.15 -13.25
CA VAL A 54 -5.33 8.74 -14.05
C VAL A 54 -6.08 7.66 -14.82
N GLN A 55 -5.38 6.68 -15.41
CA GLN A 55 -6.04 5.57 -16.09
C GLN A 55 -6.90 4.72 -15.14
N ILE A 56 -6.44 4.48 -13.91
CA ILE A 56 -7.26 3.79 -12.89
C ILE A 56 -8.49 4.62 -12.52
N MET A 57 -8.32 5.92 -12.27
CA MET A 57 -9.42 6.83 -11.93
C MET A 57 -10.50 6.86 -13.04
N LEU A 58 -10.07 6.97 -14.30
CA LEU A 58 -10.98 6.97 -15.45
C LEU A 58 -11.72 5.64 -15.59
N LYS A 59 -11.01 4.52 -15.47
CA LYS A 59 -11.60 3.18 -15.61
C LYS A 59 -12.63 2.86 -14.53
N ASN A 60 -12.37 3.31 -13.30
CA ASN A 60 -13.24 3.05 -12.15
C ASN A 60 -14.25 4.18 -11.89
N ASN A 61 -14.29 5.20 -12.76
CA ASN A 61 -15.14 6.39 -12.62
C ASN A 61 -15.06 7.01 -11.21
N GLY A 62 -13.84 7.19 -10.71
CA GLY A 62 -13.56 7.61 -9.34
C GLY A 62 -12.50 8.70 -9.25
N SER A 63 -12.42 9.33 -8.09
CA SER A 63 -11.37 10.31 -7.78
C SER A 63 -10.15 9.64 -7.14
N PHE A 64 -9.05 10.39 -7.04
CA PHE A 64 -7.87 9.90 -6.31
C PHE A 64 -8.19 9.62 -4.83
N ASP A 65 -9.09 10.40 -4.24
CA ASP A 65 -9.54 10.18 -2.86
C ASP A 65 -10.29 8.85 -2.71
N ASP A 66 -11.02 8.43 -3.75
CA ASP A 66 -11.70 7.12 -3.75
C ASP A 66 -10.72 5.96 -3.86
N LEU A 67 -9.63 6.15 -4.60
CA LEU A 67 -8.53 5.20 -4.62
C LEU A 67 -7.87 5.09 -3.24
N ILE A 68 -7.55 6.21 -2.59
CA ILE A 68 -6.99 6.22 -1.22
C ILE A 68 -7.95 5.55 -0.22
N LYS A 69 -9.26 5.76 -0.35
CA LYS A 69 -10.27 5.02 0.43
C LYS A 69 -10.18 3.52 0.21
N SER A 70 -10.07 3.06 -1.05
CA SER A 70 -9.89 1.62 -1.34
C SER A 70 -8.64 1.08 -0.68
N TYR A 71 -7.49 1.71 -0.91
CA TYR A 71 -6.21 1.31 -0.32
C TYR A 71 -6.29 1.22 1.21
N THR A 72 -6.79 2.26 1.88
CA THR A 72 -6.88 2.26 3.34
C THR A 72 -7.84 1.18 3.87
N ASN A 73 -8.97 0.93 3.19
CA ASN A 73 -9.90 -0.12 3.57
C ASN A 73 -9.32 -1.52 3.36
N ASP A 74 -8.63 -1.74 2.24
CA ASP A 74 -7.94 -2.98 1.93
C ASP A 74 -6.91 -3.29 3.01
N MET A 75 -6.04 -2.33 3.33
CA MET A 75 -5.01 -2.50 4.35
C MET A 75 -5.61 -2.72 5.75
N LYS A 76 -6.67 -1.99 6.13
CA LYS A 76 -7.39 -2.22 7.40
C LYS A 76 -7.93 -3.65 7.49
N SER A 77 -8.50 -4.13 6.39
CA SER A 77 -9.11 -5.46 6.34
C SER A 77 -8.09 -6.61 6.41
N LEU A 78 -6.80 -6.35 6.19
CA LEU A 78 -5.72 -7.32 6.40
C LEU A 78 -5.33 -7.47 7.88
N VAL A 79 -5.56 -6.43 8.68
CA VAL A 79 -5.11 -6.41 10.09
C VAL A 79 -6.25 -6.57 11.08
N LYS A 80 -7.43 -6.01 10.81
CA LYS A 80 -8.52 -5.83 11.78
C LYS A 80 -8.96 -7.14 12.44
N SER A 81 -9.08 -8.22 11.68
CA SER A 81 -9.54 -9.52 12.19
C SER A 81 -8.49 -10.28 13.02
N LYS A 82 -7.26 -9.77 13.09
CA LYS A 82 -6.12 -10.38 13.78
C LYS A 82 -5.73 -9.63 15.05
N LEU A 83 -6.58 -8.71 15.53
CA LEU A 83 -6.35 -7.93 16.74
C LEU A 83 -7.21 -8.47 17.87
N THR A 84 -6.59 -8.67 19.04
CA THR A 84 -7.27 -9.22 20.22
C THR A 84 -7.52 -8.16 21.28
N GLY A 85 -8.77 -8.05 21.76
CA GLY A 85 -9.13 -7.28 22.96
C GLY A 85 -8.64 -5.83 23.00
N ASP A 86 -8.50 -5.27 24.21
CA ASP A 86 -7.90 -3.95 24.46
C ASP A 86 -6.36 -4.03 24.50
N SER A 87 -5.75 -4.42 23.38
CA SER A 87 -4.30 -4.59 23.27
C SER A 87 -3.59 -3.34 22.76
N ARG A 88 -2.24 -3.31 22.88
CA ARG A 88 -1.44 -2.24 22.26
C ARG A 88 -1.66 -2.22 20.75
N ALA A 89 -1.73 -3.38 20.09
CA ALA A 89 -2.02 -3.46 18.67
C ALA A 89 -3.39 -2.83 18.31
N SER A 90 -4.44 -3.12 19.09
CA SER A 90 -5.77 -2.52 18.90
C SER A 90 -5.75 -0.99 19.04
N LYS A 91 -5.08 -0.46 20.07
CA LYS A 91 -4.96 1.00 20.30
C LYS A 91 -4.25 1.71 19.15
N TYR A 92 -3.17 1.13 18.61
CA TYR A 92 -2.48 1.69 17.45
C TYR A 92 -3.30 1.60 16.17
N TYR A 93 -4.10 0.55 15.99
CA TYR A 93 -5.04 0.46 14.87
C TYR A 93 -6.09 1.57 14.93
N ASP A 94 -6.66 1.84 16.11
CA ASP A 94 -7.62 2.93 16.29
C ASP A 94 -6.98 4.30 16.06
N LEU A 95 -5.75 4.51 16.54
CA LEU A 95 -4.96 5.71 16.24
C LEU A 95 -4.72 5.88 14.74
N ALA A 96 -4.34 4.82 14.03
CA ALA A 96 -4.14 4.86 12.58
C ALA A 96 -5.45 5.18 11.84
N ASN A 97 -6.57 4.61 12.27
CA ASN A 97 -7.88 4.92 11.69
C ASN A 97 -8.29 6.37 11.91
N ALA A 98 -8.06 6.90 13.11
CA ALA A 98 -8.41 8.26 13.48
C ALA A 98 -7.58 9.31 12.71
N LYS A 99 -6.39 8.95 12.22
CA LYS A 99 -5.56 9.82 11.38
C LYS A 99 -6.12 10.05 9.99
N ILE A 100 -6.96 9.16 9.45
CA ILE A 100 -7.45 9.32 8.08
C ILE A 100 -8.78 10.09 8.09
N ASP A 101 -8.74 11.38 7.75
CA ASP A 101 -9.96 12.15 7.45
C ASP A 101 -10.27 12.11 5.95
N TYR A 102 -11.26 11.29 5.58
CA TYR A 102 -11.70 11.18 4.19
C TYR A 102 -12.36 12.44 3.62
N LYS A 103 -12.73 13.43 4.46
CA LYS A 103 -13.23 14.73 3.99
C LYS A 103 -12.10 15.68 3.61
N SER A 104 -10.92 15.49 4.19
CA SER A 104 -9.76 16.36 4.02
C SER A 104 -8.45 15.56 4.03
N LEU A 105 -8.34 14.59 3.13
CA LEU A 105 -7.16 13.73 3.02
C LEU A 105 -5.88 14.55 2.82
N ASN A 106 -4.89 14.28 3.66
CA ASN A 106 -3.54 14.79 3.47
C ASN A 106 -2.50 13.67 3.39
N THR A 107 -1.39 13.97 2.73
CA THR A 107 -0.33 13.00 2.46
C THR A 107 0.33 12.48 3.73
N ASP A 108 0.51 13.34 4.73
CA ASP A 108 1.24 12.99 5.96
C ASP A 108 0.42 12.00 6.81
N GLU A 109 -0.90 12.16 6.86
CA GLU A 109 -1.84 11.21 7.44
C GLU A 109 -1.81 9.84 6.75
N ILE A 110 -1.75 9.83 5.42
CA ILE A 110 -1.66 8.59 4.63
C ILE A 110 -0.33 7.86 4.91
N VAL A 111 0.77 8.61 5.02
CA VAL A 111 2.09 8.06 5.36
C VAL A 111 2.08 7.46 6.77
N ASP A 112 1.56 8.19 7.76
CA ASP A 112 1.47 7.71 9.15
C ASP A 112 0.58 6.47 9.27
N PHE A 113 -0.60 6.49 8.63
CA PHE A 113 -1.48 5.33 8.55
C PHE A 113 -0.75 4.13 7.94
N SER A 114 -0.07 4.34 6.80
CA SER A 114 0.62 3.29 6.07
C SER A 114 1.75 2.69 6.91
N ARG A 115 2.52 3.52 7.62
CA ARG A 115 3.57 3.05 8.53
C ARG A 115 3.01 2.10 9.58
N ILE A 116 1.97 2.53 10.30
CA ILE A 116 1.40 1.72 11.39
C ILE A 116 0.84 0.41 10.83
N ILE A 117 0.04 0.48 9.78
CA ILE A 117 -0.65 -0.70 9.25
C ILE A 117 0.32 -1.68 8.58
N LEU A 118 1.36 -1.22 7.88
CA LEU A 118 2.39 -2.10 7.32
C LEU A 118 3.21 -2.80 8.41
N CYS A 119 3.57 -2.09 9.48
CA CYS A 119 4.24 -2.69 10.64
C CYS A 119 3.35 -3.76 11.31
N MET A 120 2.05 -3.49 11.47
CA MET A 120 1.09 -4.45 12.01
C MET A 120 0.93 -5.68 11.10
N TYR A 121 0.77 -5.47 9.80
CA TYR A 121 0.63 -6.56 8.85
C TYR A 121 1.90 -7.44 8.79
N ASN A 122 3.08 -6.83 8.83
CA ASN A 122 4.34 -7.56 8.95
C ASN A 122 4.41 -8.41 10.24
N ALA A 123 3.94 -7.89 11.37
CA ALA A 123 3.89 -8.65 12.63
C ALA A 123 2.94 -9.85 12.54
N ILE A 124 1.78 -9.68 11.88
CA ILE A 124 0.83 -10.76 11.60
C ILE A 124 1.49 -11.84 10.74
N ILE A 125 2.20 -11.46 9.66
CA ILE A 125 2.91 -12.40 8.79
C ILE A 125 3.98 -13.16 9.58
N LYS A 126 4.80 -12.46 10.38
CA LYS A 126 5.82 -13.09 11.26
C LYS A 126 5.20 -14.04 12.27
N ASN A 127 3.99 -13.73 12.75
CA ASN A 127 3.22 -14.60 13.64
C ASN A 127 2.36 -15.65 12.90
N LYS A 128 2.69 -15.97 11.64
CA LYS A 128 2.02 -16.99 10.83
C LYS A 128 0.50 -16.74 10.70
N HIS A 129 0.11 -15.48 10.51
CA HIS A 129 -1.28 -15.02 10.39
C HIS A 129 -2.18 -15.32 11.59
N LYS A 130 -1.57 -15.53 12.76
CA LYS A 130 -2.28 -15.59 14.05
C LYS A 130 -2.46 -14.19 14.63
N ASP A 131 -3.36 -14.11 15.59
CA ASP A 131 -3.68 -12.86 16.26
C ASP A 131 -2.47 -12.26 16.96
N ILE A 132 -2.41 -10.93 16.98
CA ILE A 132 -1.37 -10.15 17.65
C ILE A 132 -1.99 -9.21 18.69
N ASN A 133 -1.28 -9.01 19.78
CA ASN A 133 -1.61 -8.04 20.83
C ASN A 133 -0.60 -6.88 20.90
N ASN A 134 0.54 -7.01 20.20
CA ASN A 134 1.64 -6.06 20.19
C ASN A 134 2.44 -6.21 18.88
N PHE A 135 3.18 -5.17 18.51
CA PHE A 135 4.06 -5.14 17.34
C PHE A 135 5.13 -4.04 17.50
N ASP A 136 6.16 -4.10 16.65
CA ASP A 136 7.22 -3.08 16.56
C ASP A 136 6.90 -2.08 15.43
N LEU A 137 7.14 -0.79 15.66
CA LEU A 137 6.98 0.29 14.68
C LEU A 137 8.24 0.53 13.82
N SER A 138 9.28 -0.29 14.00
CA SER A 138 10.52 -0.28 13.21
C SER A 138 10.30 -0.83 11.79
N LEU A 139 10.79 -0.08 10.79
CA LEU A 139 10.70 -0.49 9.38
C LEU A 139 11.83 -1.43 8.97
N ASN A 140 12.94 -1.46 9.73
CA ASN A 140 14.08 -2.38 9.56
C ASN A 140 13.67 -3.85 9.40
N ASN A 141 12.52 -4.20 9.95
CA ASN A 141 11.98 -5.55 10.00
C ASN A 141 11.02 -5.90 8.86
N ILE A 142 10.73 -4.96 7.96
CA ILE A 142 9.79 -5.11 6.85
C ILE A 142 10.56 -5.41 5.57
N LYS A 143 10.12 -6.43 4.85
CA LYS A 143 10.59 -6.72 3.49
C LYS A 143 9.40 -6.62 2.53
N LEU A 144 9.51 -5.76 1.52
CA LEU A 144 8.43 -5.55 0.56
C LEU A 144 7.96 -6.85 -0.11
N SER A 145 8.89 -7.72 -0.52
CA SER A 145 8.54 -9.02 -1.12
C SER A 145 7.70 -9.87 -0.18
N THR A 146 8.05 -9.94 1.11
CA THR A 146 7.26 -10.68 2.11
C THR A 146 5.84 -10.12 2.28
N ILE A 147 5.67 -8.80 2.21
CA ILE A 147 4.35 -8.16 2.26
C ILE A 147 3.54 -8.54 1.01
N LEU A 148 4.11 -8.35 -0.19
CA LEU A 148 3.40 -8.62 -1.44
C LEU A 148 3.08 -10.11 -1.62
N ASP A 149 4.02 -11.01 -1.31
CA ASP A 149 3.81 -12.47 -1.36
C ASP A 149 2.71 -12.93 -0.39
N SER A 150 2.57 -12.23 0.73
CA SER A 150 1.50 -12.48 1.69
C SER A 150 0.17 -12.00 1.13
N MET A 151 0.10 -10.79 0.56
CA MET A 151 -1.08 -10.25 -0.10
C MET A 151 -1.57 -11.17 -1.23
N ASP A 152 -0.65 -11.72 -2.04
CA ASP A 152 -0.96 -12.66 -3.14
C ASP A 152 -1.65 -13.95 -2.65
N LYS A 153 -1.52 -14.28 -1.36
CA LYS A 153 -2.11 -15.48 -0.73
C LYS A 153 -3.35 -15.17 0.11
N GLU A 154 -3.68 -13.90 0.30
CA GLU A 154 -4.85 -13.51 1.07
C GLU A 154 -6.12 -13.98 0.37
N LYS A 155 -7.00 -14.63 1.13
CA LYS A 155 -8.26 -15.14 0.63
C LYS A 155 -9.42 -14.49 1.36
N THR A 156 -10.51 -14.29 0.65
CA THR A 156 -11.78 -13.88 1.22
C THR A 156 -12.83 -14.94 0.91
N ALA A 157 -13.80 -15.08 1.82
CA ALA A 157 -14.92 -15.98 1.60
C ALA A 157 -15.71 -15.52 0.37
N GLN A 158 -16.11 -16.47 -0.48
CA GLN A 158 -17.15 -16.23 -1.48
C GLN A 158 -18.49 -16.39 -0.75
N VAL A 159 -19.42 -15.45 -0.96
CA VAL A 159 -20.66 -15.27 -0.17
C VAL A 159 -21.33 -16.59 0.26
N ASP A 160 -21.62 -16.71 1.57
CA ASP A 160 -22.41 -17.76 2.18
C ASP A 160 -23.91 -17.41 2.04
N LEU A 161 -24.62 -18.12 1.16
CA LEU A 161 -26.08 -18.05 1.02
C LEU A 161 -26.76 -19.21 1.77
N GLY A 162 -26.28 -19.51 2.98
CA GLY A 162 -26.99 -20.29 4.01
C GLY A 162 -27.12 -21.80 3.77
N VAL A 163 -26.87 -22.30 2.56
CA VAL A 163 -26.99 -23.74 2.24
C VAL A 163 -25.91 -24.27 1.30
N VAL A 164 -25.01 -23.41 0.77
CA VAL A 164 -23.95 -23.83 -0.16
C VAL A 164 -22.68 -23.02 0.11
N ASP A 165 -21.62 -23.71 0.56
CA ASP A 165 -20.28 -23.15 0.65
C ASP A 165 -19.66 -23.04 -0.75
N PHE A 166 -19.44 -21.80 -1.21
CA PHE A 166 -18.77 -21.50 -2.48
C PHE A 166 -17.28 -21.16 -2.28
N GLY A 167 -16.60 -21.77 -1.31
CA GLY A 167 -15.14 -21.76 -1.24
C GLY A 167 -14.52 -20.37 -0.99
N SER A 168 -13.25 -20.23 -1.39
CA SER A 168 -12.46 -19.02 -1.13
C SER A 168 -11.84 -18.50 -2.43
N LYS A 169 -11.91 -17.18 -2.64
CA LYS A 169 -11.26 -16.49 -3.75
C LYS A 169 -10.08 -15.66 -3.25
N LEU A 170 -9.15 -15.35 -4.15
CA LEU A 170 -8.11 -14.36 -3.86
C LEU A 170 -8.77 -13.03 -3.49
N LYS A 171 -8.26 -12.43 -2.42
CA LYS A 171 -8.72 -11.13 -1.95
C LYS A 171 -8.31 -10.02 -2.92
N PHE A 172 -7.08 -10.10 -3.42
CA PHE A 172 -6.53 -9.17 -4.39
C PHE A 172 -6.31 -9.88 -5.73
N ASP A 173 -6.90 -9.33 -6.78
CA ASP A 173 -6.74 -9.79 -8.15
C ASP A 173 -6.08 -8.72 -9.01
N THR A 174 -4.75 -8.79 -9.12
CA THR A 174 -3.96 -7.82 -9.88
C THR A 174 -3.77 -8.21 -11.35
N ARG A 175 -4.55 -9.17 -11.89
CA ARG A 175 -4.46 -9.55 -13.33
C ARG A 175 -4.78 -8.36 -14.22
N ASP A 176 -5.77 -7.57 -13.80
CA ASP A 176 -6.05 -6.27 -14.38
C ASP A 176 -5.18 -5.21 -13.69
N LYS A 177 -4.13 -4.77 -14.38
CA LYS A 177 -3.19 -3.76 -13.86
C LYS A 177 -3.83 -2.40 -13.59
N TYR A 178 -5.06 -2.14 -14.02
CA TYR A 178 -5.78 -0.89 -13.76
C TYR A 178 -6.96 -1.04 -12.77
N SER A 179 -6.99 -2.15 -12.04
CA SER A 179 -7.97 -2.41 -10.98
C SER A 179 -7.65 -1.65 -9.69
N SER A 180 -8.63 -1.56 -8.79
CA SER A 180 -8.40 -1.04 -7.43
C SER A 180 -7.40 -1.89 -6.64
N ASP A 181 -7.39 -3.21 -6.85
CA ASP A 181 -6.43 -4.12 -6.21
C ASP A 181 -5.00 -3.84 -6.69
N ALA A 182 -4.82 -3.62 -8.00
CA ALA A 182 -3.54 -3.21 -8.56
C ALA A 182 -3.10 -1.84 -8.01
N PHE A 183 -4.03 -0.90 -7.81
CA PHE A 183 -3.75 0.36 -7.13
C PHE A 183 -3.26 0.13 -5.69
N THR A 184 -3.92 -0.74 -4.91
CA THR A 184 -3.50 -1.07 -3.55
C THR A 184 -2.07 -1.61 -3.51
N TYR A 185 -1.68 -2.48 -4.45
CA TYR A 185 -0.29 -2.95 -4.57
C TYR A 185 0.69 -1.82 -4.87
N VAL A 186 0.38 -0.96 -5.84
CA VAL A 186 1.23 0.18 -6.19
C VAL A 186 1.37 1.14 -5.01
N MET A 187 0.30 1.37 -4.25
CA MET A 187 0.35 2.20 -3.04
C MET A 187 1.22 1.57 -1.94
N VAL A 188 1.11 0.27 -1.70
CA VAL A 188 2.01 -0.44 -0.75
C VAL A 188 3.47 -0.25 -1.17
N ILE A 189 3.78 -0.39 -2.45
CA ILE A 189 5.13 -0.20 -3.00
C ILE A 189 5.61 1.24 -2.77
N ILE A 190 4.82 2.25 -3.16
CA ILE A 190 5.18 3.68 -3.00
C ILE A 190 5.39 4.02 -1.52
N MET A 191 4.46 3.61 -0.65
CA MET A 191 4.55 3.89 0.78
C MET A 191 5.74 3.20 1.43
N TYR A 192 6.01 1.93 1.08
CA TYR A 192 7.20 1.23 1.55
C TYR A 192 8.48 2.00 1.20
N TYR A 193 8.66 2.35 -0.08
CA TYR A 193 9.88 3.05 -0.51
C TYR A 193 9.98 4.45 0.09
N HIS A 194 8.87 5.17 0.22
CA HIS A 194 8.85 6.46 0.90
C HIS A 194 9.24 6.38 2.37
N LEU A 195 8.76 5.36 3.08
CA LEU A 195 9.11 5.12 4.48
C LEU A 195 10.58 4.75 4.65
N MET A 196 11.10 3.84 3.81
CA MET A 196 12.50 3.42 3.86
C MET A 196 13.48 4.53 3.47
N ASN A 197 13.11 5.40 2.52
CA ASN A 197 13.93 6.55 2.11
C ASN A 197 14.02 7.63 3.20
N ASN A 198 12.99 7.75 4.04
CA ASN A 198 12.92 8.75 5.10
C ASN A 198 13.28 8.20 6.49
N GLU A 199 13.69 6.93 6.60
CA GLU A 199 14.33 6.47 7.83
C GLU A 199 15.66 7.20 7.99
N VAL A 200 15.78 7.96 9.08
CA VAL A 200 17.06 8.46 9.56
C VAL A 200 17.90 7.24 9.90
N LYS A 201 18.78 6.84 8.98
CA LYS A 201 19.88 5.94 9.29
C LYS A 201 20.76 6.72 10.26
N GLY A 202 20.59 6.49 11.56
CA GLY A 202 21.45 7.09 12.57
C GLY A 202 22.90 6.84 12.16
N GLU A 203 23.67 7.90 11.98
CA GLU A 203 25.12 7.81 11.82
C GLU A 203 25.65 7.13 13.09
N TYR A 204 26.32 5.99 12.93
CA TYR A 204 26.99 5.27 14.01
C TYR A 204 28.28 5.99 14.40
#